data_AF-A0A238X1S9-F1
#
_entry.id   AF-A0A238X1S9-F1
#
_cell.length_a   1.000
_cell.length_b   1.000
_cell.length_c   1.000
_cell.angle_alpha   90.00
_cell.angle_beta   90.00
_cell.angle_gamma   90.00
#
_symmetry.space_group_name_H-M   'P 1'
#
loop_
_entity.id
_entity.type
_entity.pdbx_description
1 polymer ?
#
loop_
_entity_poly.entity_id
_entity_poly.type
_entity_poly.pdbx_seq_one_letter_code
_entity_poly.pdbx_strand_id
1 'polypeptide(L)' 'MFTVYCPRHQANVLLGFRRIRRVINVSPGVIAVQLVCHDGAVLELLTGSRVSASTPRTPSMPATNDR' A
#
# COMPACT_ATOMS: atom_id res chain seq x y z
N MET A 1 -4.70 7.85 8.08
CA MET A 1 -3.33 7.36 7.76
C MET A 1 -3.48 6.27 6.72
N PHE A 2 -2.48 6.07 5.85
CA PHE A 2 -2.51 5.09 4.76
C PHE A 2 -1.40 4.07 4.96
N THR A 3 -1.72 2.78 4.91
CA THR A 3 -0.71 1.71 4.88
C THR A 3 -0.43 1.35 3.43
N VAL A 4 0.81 1.54 2.98
CA VAL A 4 1.21 1.29 1.59
C VAL A 4 2.49 0.48 1.55
N TYR A 5 2.56 -0.50 0.67
CA TYR A 5 3.79 -1.25 0.44
C TYR A 5 4.80 -0.39 -0.35
N CYS A 6 5.97 -0.19 0.23
CA CYS A 6 7.08 0.47 -0.46
C CYS A 6 8.06 -0.58 -1.01
N PRO A 7 8.19 -0.76 -2.33
CA PRO A 7 9.08 -1.78 -2.90
C PRO A 7 10.57 -1.50 -2.60
N ARG A 8 10.96 -0.26 -2.32
CA ARG A 8 12.34 0.10 -1.96
C ARG A 8 12.73 -0.36 -0.55
N HIS A 9 11.80 -0.30 0.39
CA HIS A 9 12.00 -0.76 1.77
C HIS A 9 11.55 -2.21 1.97
N GLN A 10 10.91 -2.81 0.95
CA GLN A 10 10.29 -4.13 0.98
C GLN A 10 9.35 -4.31 2.18
N ALA A 11 8.67 -3.24 2.57
CA ALA A 11 7.87 -3.18 3.80
C ALA A 11 6.62 -2.32 3.62
N ASN A 12 5.61 -2.58 4.46
CA ASN A 12 4.45 -1.72 4.58
C ASN A 12 4.81 -0.51 5.46
N VAL A 13 4.59 0.68 4.95
CA VAL A 13 4.84 1.95 5.65
C VAL A 13 3.54 2.67 5.93
N LEU A 14 3.48 3.34 7.09
CA LEU A 14 2.34 4.15 7.48
C LEU A 14 2.60 5.61 7.10
N LEU A 15 1.83 6.11 6.12
CA LEU A 15 1.99 7.46 5.60
C LEU A 15 0.80 8.35 5.98
N GLY A 16 1.09 9.57 6.39
CA GLY A 16 0.08 10.59 6.69
C GLY A 16 -0.46 11.29 5.45
N PHE A 17 -1.62 11.93 5.60
CA PHE A 17 -2.29 12.67 4.51
C PHE A 17 -1.42 13.79 3.92
N ARG A 18 -0.52 14.38 4.71
CA ARG A 18 0.44 15.40 4.24
C ARG A 18 1.41 14.90 3.17
N ARG A 19 1.53 13.58 3.01
CA ARG A 19 2.36 12.93 1.98
C ARG A 19 1.59 12.63 0.70
N ILE A 20 0.30 12.92 0.63
CA ILE A 20 -0.47 12.82 -0.60
C ILE A 20 0.00 13.90 -1.55
N ARG A 21 0.43 13.49 -2.74
CA ARG A 21 0.85 14.36 -3.82
C ARG A 21 -0.27 14.64 -4.80
N ARG A 22 -1.08 13.62 -5.10
CA ARG A 22 -2.16 13.71 -6.09
C ARG A 22 -3.26 12.69 -5.78
N VAL A 23 -4.50 13.04 -6.11
CA VAL A 23 -5.66 12.16 -6.06
C VAL A 23 -6.31 12.18 -7.45
N ILE A 24 -6.53 11.00 -8.04
CA ILE A 24 -7.02 10.85 -9.42
C ILE A 24 -8.23 9.93 -9.40
N ASN A 25 -9.35 10.38 -9.98
CA ASN A 25 -10.46 9.48 -10.32
C ASN A 25 -10.07 8.71 -11.58
N VAL A 26 -9.78 7.42 -11.43
CA VAL A 26 -9.35 6.57 -12.54
C VAL A 26 -10.58 6.02 -13.27
N SER A 27 -11.62 5.67 -12.51
CA SER A 27 -12.92 5.22 -13.02
C SER A 27 -14.01 5.45 -11.97
N PRO A 28 -15.30 5.32 -12.30
CA PRO A 28 -16.37 5.45 -11.32
C PRO A 28 -16.19 4.50 -10.14
N GLY A 29 -15.97 5.08 -8.95
CA GLY A 29 -15.76 4.32 -7.71
C GLY A 29 -14.34 3.79 -7.49
N VAL A 30 -13.35 4.21 -8.30
CA VAL A 30 -11.93 3.89 -8.10
C VAL A 30 -11.09 5.17 -8.10
N ILE A 31 -10.34 5.37 -7.01
CA ILE A 31 -9.48 6.52 -6.80
C ILE A 31 -8.04 6.04 -6.65
N ALA A 32 -7.14 6.55 -7.48
CA ALA A 32 -5.70 6.41 -7.29
C ALA A 32 -5.19 7.57 -6.42
N VAL A 33 -4.56 7.21 -5.30
CA VAL A 33 -3.90 8.16 -4.41
C VAL A 33 -2.41 7.98 -4.59
N GLN A 34 -1.71 9.03 -5.01
CA GLN A 34 -0.26 9.05 -5.08
C GLN A 34 0.31 9.64 -3.79
N LEU A 35 1.15 8.87 -3.11
CA LEU A 35 1.82 9.25 -1.87
C LEU A 35 3.34 9.29 -2.05
N VAL A 36 4.00 10.12 -1.26
CA VAL A 36 5.46 10.21 -1.21
C VAL A 36 5.98 9.52 0.04
N CYS A 37 6.78 8.47 -0.14
CA CYS A 37 7.46 7.73 0.92
C CYS A 37 8.53 8.60 1.62
N HIS A 38 9.06 8.15 2.76
CA HIS A 38 10.03 8.90 3.57
C HIS A 38 11.32 9.23 2.83
N ASP A 39 11.69 8.41 1.85
CA ASP A 39 12.86 8.53 0.98
C ASP A 39 12.57 9.27 -0.34
N GLY A 40 11.36 9.81 -0.51
CA GLY A 40 10.94 10.51 -1.73
C GLY A 40 10.36 9.62 -2.83
N ALA A 41 10.31 8.30 -2.66
CA ALA A 41 9.70 7.41 -3.64
C ALA A 41 8.19 7.68 -3.78
N VAL A 42 7.69 7.74 -5.02
CA VAL A 42 6.26 7.91 -5.29
C VAL A 42 5.60 6.53 -5.32
N LEU A 43 4.57 6.38 -4.49
CA LEU A 43 3.79 5.16 -4.35
C LEU A 43 2.35 5.46 -4.80
N GLU A 44 1.70 4.47 -5.40
CA GLU A 44 0.31 4.58 -5.80
C GLU A 44 -0.54 3.60 -4.99
N LEU A 45 -1.59 4.11 -4.38
CA LEU A 45 -2.59 3.34 -3.65
C LEU A 45 -3.92 3.46 -4.38
N LEU A 46 -4.38 2.35 -4.95
CA LEU A 46 -5.73 2.26 -5.50
C LEU A 46 -6.72 2.03 -4.34
N THR A 47 -7.78 2.82 -4.33
CA THR A 47 -8.85 2.75 -3.34
C THR A 47 -10.20 2.70 -4.05
N GLY A 48 -11.20 2.12 -3.39
CA GLY A 48 -12.57 2.05 -3.92
C GLY A 48 -13.15 0.63 -3.94
N SER A 49 -14.43 0.53 -4.23
CA SER A 49 -15.25 -0.68 -4.05
C SER A 49 -14.88 -1.84 -4.99
N ARG A 50 -14.16 -1.55 -6.08
CA ARG A 50 -13.77 -2.52 -7.12
C ARG A 50 -12.29 -2.88 -7.08
N VAL A 51 -11.52 -2.34 -6.14
CA VAL A 51 -10.12 -2.68 -5.98
C VAL A 51 -10.04 -3.96 -5.16
N SER A 52 -9.68 -5.08 -5.79
CA SER A 52 -9.29 -6.28 -5.04
C SER A 52 -8.08 -5.91 -4.19
N ALA A 53 -8.27 -5.87 -2.87
CA ALA A 53 -7.17 -5.70 -1.93
C ALA A 53 -6.28 -6.93 -2.04
N SER A 54 -5.24 -6.88 -2.88
CA SER A 54 -4.13 -7.81 -2.82
C SER A 54 -3.33 -7.49 -1.57
N THR A 55 -3.85 -7.88 -0.41
CA THR A 55 -3.06 -7.97 0.80
C THR A 55 -1.83 -8.82 0.46
N PRO A 56 -0.59 -8.33 0.67
CA PRO A 56 0.57 -9.20 0.55
C PRO A 56 0.33 -10.35 1.51
N ARG A 57 0.15 -11.57 0.98
CA ARG A 57 0.08 -12.76 1.82
C ARG A 57 1.38 -12.78 2.60
N THR A 58 1.31 -12.51 3.90
CA THR A 58 2.40 -12.88 4.80
C THR A 58 2.69 -14.36 4.51
N PRO A 59 3.90 -14.74 4.10
CA PRO A 59 4.21 -16.15 3.97
C PRO A 59 4.00 -16.76 5.35
N SER A 60 2.99 -17.61 5.47
CA SER A 60 2.76 -18.42 6.65
C SER A 60 3.99 -19.31 6.81
N MET A 61 4.88 -18.95 7.74
CA MET A 61 5.96 -19.84 8.16
C MET A 61 5.32 -21.15 8.63
N PRO A 62 5.75 -22.32 8.12
CA PRO A 62 5.30 -23.57 8.68
C PRO A 62 5.81 -23.66 10.12
N ALA A 63 4.89 -23.87 11.06
CA ALA A 63 5.21 -24.16 12.45
C ALA A 63 6.16 -25.37 12.47
N THR A 64 7.42 -25.12 12.76
CA THR A 64 8.41 -26.19 12.96
C THR A 64 8.14 -26.72 14.37
N ASN A 65 7.40 -27.81 14.46
CA ASN A 65 7.25 -28.54 15.73
C ASN A 65 8.59 -29.19 16.04
N ASP A 66 9.19 -28.76 17.15
CA ASP A 66 10.24 -29.45 17.89
C ASP A 66 9.85 -30.90 18.16
N ARG A 67 10.78 -31.82 17.89
CA ARG A 67 10.80 -33.15 18.50
C ARG A 67 12.22 -33.66 18.64
#